data_AF-A0A2T2ZSW8-F1
#
_entry.id   AF-A0A2T2ZSW8-F1
#
_cell.length_a   1.000
_cell.length_b   1.000
_cell.length_c   1.000
_cell.angle_alpha   90.00
_cell.angle_beta   90.00
_cell.angle_gamma   90.00
#
_symmetry.space_group_name_H-M   'P 1'
#
loop_
_entity.id
_entity.type
_entity.pdbx_description
1 polymer ?
#
loop_
_entity_poly.entity_id
_entity_poly.type
_entity_poly.pdbx_seq_one_letter_code
_entity_poly.pdbx_strand_id
1 'polypeptide(L)'
;PAPPPATEYLFSVTLDTAPPTVLGQTPLGQRIFGPIQGGTFSGPDLQGKWPLCGLDSGLGDADGHFNPDVVYLLQTDDGATVLVREQGHAPNVVLLFETASGGAYDWLNGVVAYGLAAQNGDQVSVDVWKV
;
A
#
# COMPACT_ATOMS: atom_id res chain seq x y z
N PRO A 1 23.44 19.41 -9.74
CA PRO A 1 22.68 18.22 -9.26
C PRO A 1 21.89 18.58 -7.98
N ALA A 2 20.63 18.17 -7.91
CA ALA A 2 19.85 18.30 -6.68
C ALA A 2 20.37 17.30 -5.62
N PRO A 3 20.30 17.61 -4.32
CA PRO A 3 20.59 16.64 -3.26
C PRO A 3 19.57 15.49 -3.30
N PRO A 4 19.91 14.29 -2.79
CA PRO A 4 18.94 13.23 -2.62
C PRO A 4 17.81 13.69 -1.67
N PRO A 5 16.57 13.20 -1.86
CA PRO A 5 15.49 13.49 -0.94
C PRO A 5 15.79 12.88 0.44
N ALA A 6 15.32 13.55 1.48
CA ALA A 6 15.31 12.98 2.82
C ALA A 6 14.07 12.08 2.98
N THR A 7 14.13 11.12 3.89
CA THR A 7 12.98 10.28 4.21
C THR A 7 12.61 10.42 5.68
N GLU A 8 11.32 10.39 5.97
CA GLU A 8 10.78 10.44 7.33
C GLU A 8 9.74 9.33 7.48
N TYR A 9 9.84 8.57 8.57
CA TYR A 9 8.93 7.46 8.83
C TYR A 9 7.49 7.96 8.99
N LEU A 10 6.56 7.32 8.30
CA LEU A 10 5.17 7.73 8.25
C LEU A 10 4.29 6.79 9.07
N PHE A 11 4.22 5.51 8.70
CA PHE A 11 3.51 4.45 9.42
C PHE A 11 3.97 3.06 8.97
N SER A 12 3.59 2.03 9.72
CA SER A 12 3.57 0.64 9.26
C SER A 12 2.12 0.21 9.05
N VAL A 13 1.84 -0.56 8.01
CA VAL A 13 0.54 -1.18 7.76
C VAL A 13 0.69 -2.68 7.61
N THR A 14 -0.18 -3.44 8.27
CA THR A 14 -0.38 -4.87 8.04
C THR A 14 -1.73 -5.05 7.36
N LEU A 15 -1.72 -5.64 6.18
CA LEU A 15 -2.90 -5.94 5.36
C LEU A 15 -3.23 -7.42 5.47
N ASP A 16 -4.46 -7.73 5.87
CA ASP A 16 -5.00 -9.08 5.82
C ASP A 16 -5.48 -9.37 4.41
N THR A 17 -4.90 -10.40 3.79
CA THR A 17 -5.25 -10.81 2.43
C THR A 17 -6.18 -12.04 2.47
N ALA A 18 -6.98 -12.19 1.42
CA ALA A 18 -7.71 -13.43 1.15
C ALA A 18 -7.00 -14.22 0.03
N PRO A 19 -7.28 -15.53 -0.12
CA PRO A 19 -6.76 -16.29 -1.25
C PRO A 19 -7.03 -15.56 -2.59
N PRO A 20 -6.01 -15.35 -3.44
CA PRO A 20 -6.18 -14.57 -4.65
C PRO A 20 -6.97 -15.35 -5.71
N THR A 21 -7.67 -14.60 -6.56
CA THR A 21 -8.14 -15.16 -7.84
C THR A 21 -6.96 -15.19 -8.81
N VAL A 22 -6.61 -16.37 -9.29
CA VAL A 22 -5.54 -16.56 -10.28
C VAL A 22 -6.12 -16.39 -11.67
N LEU A 23 -5.69 -15.34 -12.39
CA LEU A 23 -5.97 -15.22 -13.83
C LEU A 23 -5.02 -16.14 -14.62
N GLY A 24 -3.79 -16.28 -14.16
CA GLY A 24 -2.76 -17.14 -14.75
C GLY A 24 -1.84 -16.39 -15.71
N GLN A 25 -1.19 -17.13 -16.62
CA GLN A 25 -0.25 -16.55 -17.58
C GLN A 25 -0.96 -15.64 -18.60
N THR A 26 -0.53 -14.39 -18.67
CA THR A 26 -0.92 -13.40 -19.68
C THR A 26 0.30 -12.98 -20.51
N PRO A 27 0.15 -12.19 -21.59
CA PRO A 27 1.30 -11.63 -22.31
C PRO A 27 2.22 -10.76 -21.45
N LEU A 28 1.72 -10.22 -20.32
CA LEU A 28 2.51 -9.39 -19.41
C LEU A 28 3.18 -10.18 -18.27
N GLY A 29 2.77 -11.43 -18.03
CA GLY A 29 3.22 -12.23 -16.89
C GLY A 29 2.09 -12.99 -16.19
N GLN A 30 2.42 -13.61 -15.06
CA GLN A 30 1.47 -14.30 -14.18
C GLN A 30 0.63 -13.27 -13.42
N ARG A 31 -0.68 -13.21 -13.70
CA ARG A 31 -1.58 -12.22 -13.10
C ARG A 31 -2.42 -12.86 -12.00
N ILE A 32 -2.51 -12.17 -10.86
CA ILE A 32 -3.42 -12.49 -9.76
C ILE A 32 -4.25 -11.26 -9.37
N PHE A 33 -5.32 -11.52 -8.63
CA PHE A 33 -6.17 -10.52 -8.00
C PHE A 33 -6.33 -10.90 -6.53
N GLY A 34 -5.58 -10.25 -5.64
CA GLY A 34 -5.54 -10.48 -4.20
C GLY A 34 -6.49 -9.54 -3.46
N PRO A 35 -7.62 -10.02 -2.91
CA PRO A 35 -8.49 -9.19 -2.10
C PRO A 35 -7.81 -8.82 -0.78
N ILE A 36 -7.94 -7.55 -0.39
CA ILE A 36 -7.52 -7.05 0.92
C ILE A 36 -8.79 -6.86 1.74
N GLN A 37 -8.88 -7.56 2.87
CA GLN A 37 -10.11 -7.73 3.65
C GLN A 37 -10.03 -7.17 5.07
N GLY A 38 -8.84 -6.78 5.50
CA GLY A 38 -8.58 -6.38 6.88
C GLY A 38 -7.18 -5.82 7.02
N GLY A 39 -6.87 -5.38 8.23
CA GLY A 39 -5.56 -4.84 8.53
C GLY A 39 -5.56 -3.79 9.63
N THR A 40 -4.36 -3.35 9.99
CA THR A 40 -4.11 -2.29 10.96
C THR A 40 -2.92 -1.47 10.52
N PHE A 41 -2.89 -0.18 10.88
CA PHE A 41 -1.72 0.67 10.64
C PHE A 41 -1.46 1.56 11.84
N SER A 42 -0.19 1.87 12.04
CA SER A 42 0.25 2.71 13.15
C SER A 42 1.52 3.47 12.79
N GLY A 43 1.54 4.75 13.15
CA GLY A 43 2.65 5.66 12.96
C GLY A 43 2.48 6.89 13.86
N PRO A 44 3.46 7.80 13.90
CA PRO A 44 3.44 8.96 14.79
C PRO A 44 2.26 9.90 14.57
N ASP A 45 1.88 10.12 13.31
CA ASP A 45 0.84 11.09 12.91
C ASP A 45 -0.41 10.43 12.31
N LEU A 46 -0.37 9.10 12.12
CA LEU A 46 -1.40 8.36 11.41
C LEU A 46 -1.57 6.95 12.01
N GLN A 47 -2.73 6.67 12.58
CA GLN A 47 -3.06 5.36 13.13
C GLN A 47 -4.53 5.02 12.90
N GLY A 48 -4.80 3.73 12.83
CA GLY A 48 -6.15 3.26 12.62
C GLY A 48 -6.21 1.79 12.29
N LYS A 49 -7.38 1.41 11.80
CA LYS A 49 -7.72 0.03 11.51
C LYS A 49 -8.38 -0.04 10.15
N TRP A 50 -8.34 -1.24 9.62
CA TRP A 50 -9.24 -1.70 8.58
C TRP A 50 -9.08 -0.97 7.23
N PRO A 51 -8.65 -1.69 6.19
CA PRO A 51 -8.95 -1.31 4.82
C PRO A 51 -10.37 -1.68 4.40
N LEU A 52 -11.23 -0.67 4.21
CA LEU A 52 -12.69 -0.85 3.98
C LEU A 52 -12.95 -1.76 2.78
N CYS A 53 -12.10 -1.63 1.77
CA CYS A 53 -11.96 -2.50 0.62
C CYS A 53 -10.56 -2.31 0.05
N GLY A 54 -10.02 -3.35 -0.59
CA GLY A 54 -8.80 -3.22 -1.38
C GLY A 54 -8.55 -4.40 -2.30
N LEU A 55 -7.69 -4.19 -3.28
CA LEU A 55 -7.32 -5.17 -4.28
C LEU A 55 -5.87 -4.92 -4.69
N ASP A 56 -5.08 -6.00 -4.68
CA ASP A 56 -3.82 -6.06 -5.40
C ASP A 56 -4.02 -6.77 -6.74
N SER A 57 -3.77 -6.08 -7.84
CA SER A 57 -3.76 -6.66 -9.19
C SER A 57 -2.36 -7.15 -9.59
N GLY A 58 -1.66 -7.81 -8.68
CA GLY A 58 -0.25 -8.14 -8.80
C GLY A 58 0.15 -8.94 -10.04
N LEU A 59 1.35 -8.65 -10.54
CA LEU A 59 1.93 -9.25 -11.73
C LEU A 59 3.30 -9.87 -11.42
N GLY A 60 3.41 -11.20 -11.51
CA GLY A 60 4.69 -11.88 -11.58
C GLY A 60 5.28 -11.79 -12.98
N ASP A 61 6.44 -11.15 -13.13
CA ASP A 61 7.13 -11.02 -14.42
C ASP A 61 8.01 -12.23 -14.77
N ALA A 62 8.64 -12.16 -15.95
CA ALA A 62 9.48 -13.24 -16.47
C ALA A 62 10.80 -13.42 -15.71
N ASP A 63 11.24 -12.39 -14.99
CA ASP A 63 12.48 -12.40 -14.19
C ASP A 63 12.22 -12.89 -12.75
N GLY A 64 10.96 -13.20 -12.43
CA GLY A 64 10.55 -13.70 -11.11
C GLY A 64 10.26 -12.59 -10.10
N HIS A 65 10.20 -11.32 -10.51
CA HIS A 65 9.77 -10.25 -9.62
C HIS A 65 8.25 -10.19 -9.54
N PHE A 66 7.76 -9.82 -8.36
CA PHE A 66 6.35 -9.51 -8.16
C PHE A 66 6.14 -8.00 -8.21
N ASN A 67 5.22 -7.57 -9.04
CA ASN A 67 4.90 -6.18 -9.30
C ASN A 67 3.51 -5.88 -8.73
N PRO A 68 3.40 -5.38 -7.49
CA PRO A 68 2.12 -5.01 -6.91
C PRO A 68 1.51 -3.82 -7.64
N ASP A 69 0.19 -3.84 -7.76
CA ASP A 69 -0.61 -2.70 -8.23
C ASP A 69 -1.89 -2.68 -7.43
N VAL A 70 -1.81 -1.95 -6.31
CA VAL A 70 -2.73 -2.05 -5.18
C VAL A 70 -3.53 -0.77 -5.04
N VAL A 71 -4.81 -0.94 -4.76
CA VAL A 71 -5.68 0.12 -4.28
C VAL A 71 -6.39 -0.34 -3.03
N TYR A 72 -6.35 0.44 -1.96
CA TYR A 72 -7.07 0.16 -0.74
C TYR A 72 -7.46 1.45 -0.01
N LEU A 73 -8.48 1.36 0.83
CA LEU A 73 -8.85 2.44 1.75
C LEU A 73 -8.19 2.19 3.10
N LEU A 74 -7.98 3.21 3.91
CA LEU A 74 -7.65 3.14 5.34
C LEU A 74 -8.67 3.98 6.09
N GLN A 75 -9.04 3.56 7.31
CA GLN A 75 -9.82 4.39 8.22
C GLN A 75 -9.00 4.71 9.47
N THR A 76 -8.80 5.99 9.74
CA THR A 76 -8.13 6.45 10.96
C THR A 76 -9.02 6.23 12.17
N ASP A 77 -8.41 6.14 13.37
CA ASP A 77 -9.16 5.94 14.62
C ASP A 77 -10.17 7.07 14.91
N ASP A 78 -9.95 8.27 14.38
CA ASP A 78 -10.85 9.43 14.48
C ASP A 78 -11.83 9.57 13.30
N GLY A 79 -11.84 8.60 12.38
CA GLY A 79 -12.90 8.41 11.39
C GLY A 79 -12.64 8.98 9.99
N ALA A 80 -11.46 9.51 9.71
CA ALA A 80 -11.09 9.93 8.36
C ALA A 80 -10.79 8.72 7.46
N THR A 81 -11.22 8.81 6.20
CA THR A 81 -10.92 7.81 5.18
C THR A 81 -9.79 8.30 4.28
N VAL A 82 -8.80 7.44 4.06
CA VAL A 82 -7.65 7.70 3.17
C VAL A 82 -7.61 6.62 2.09
N LEU A 83 -7.68 7.01 0.82
CA LEU A 83 -7.36 6.15 -0.31
C LEU A 83 -5.85 6.05 -0.44
N VAL A 84 -5.36 4.82 -0.61
CA VAL A 84 -3.96 4.53 -0.90
C VAL A 84 -3.87 3.84 -2.25
N ARG A 85 -2.95 4.33 -3.09
CA ARG A 85 -2.48 3.60 -4.27
C ARG A 85 -1.02 3.26 -4.07
N GLU A 86 -0.69 1.99 -4.29
CA GLU A 86 0.64 1.44 -4.10
C GLU A 86 1.06 0.68 -5.36
N GLN A 87 2.25 0.99 -5.87
CA GLN A 87 2.81 0.32 -7.04
C GLN A 87 4.31 0.15 -6.92
N GLY A 88 4.88 -0.92 -7.48
CA GLY A 88 6.33 -1.04 -7.55
C GLY A 88 6.83 -2.42 -7.97
N HIS A 89 8.05 -2.72 -7.52
CA HIS A 89 8.73 -3.99 -7.70
C HIS A 89 9.06 -4.53 -6.31
N ALA A 90 8.26 -5.48 -5.81
CA ALA A 90 8.40 -5.99 -4.45
C ALA A 90 9.86 -6.42 -4.17
N PRO A 91 10.42 -6.05 -3.00
CA PRO A 91 9.73 -5.47 -1.84
C PRO A 91 9.54 -3.95 -1.90
N ASN A 92 9.93 -3.26 -2.97
CA ASN A 92 9.98 -1.80 -3.02
C ASN A 92 8.75 -1.21 -3.72
N VAL A 93 8.06 -0.30 -3.05
CA VAL A 93 6.82 0.30 -3.57
C VAL A 93 6.79 1.81 -3.38
N VAL A 94 6.02 2.48 -4.22
CA VAL A 94 5.67 3.90 -4.09
C VAL A 94 4.21 3.99 -3.71
N LEU A 95 3.90 4.85 -2.75
CA LEU A 95 2.55 5.08 -2.27
C LEU A 95 2.13 6.53 -2.49
N LEU A 96 0.88 6.70 -2.89
CA LEU A 96 0.19 7.99 -2.98
C LEU A 96 -1.12 7.93 -2.22
N PHE A 97 -1.57 9.08 -1.72
CA PHE A 97 -2.71 9.18 -0.82
C PHE A 97 -3.75 10.18 -1.36
N GLU A 98 -5.03 9.87 -1.14
CA GLU A 98 -6.14 10.83 -1.32
C GLU A 98 -7.08 10.80 -0.12
N THR A 99 -7.44 11.96 0.42
CA THR A 99 -8.44 12.08 1.49
C THR A 99 -9.22 13.38 1.39
N ALA A 100 -10.50 13.32 1.77
CA ALA A 100 -11.38 14.47 1.92
C ALA A 100 -11.67 14.77 3.40
N SER A 101 -10.65 14.65 4.25
CA SER A 101 -10.78 14.77 5.71
C SER A 101 -11.26 16.15 6.18
N GLY A 102 -11.04 17.20 5.39
CA GLY A 102 -11.45 18.55 5.72
C GLY A 102 -10.55 19.22 6.76
N GLY A 103 -9.30 18.78 6.86
CA GLY A 103 -8.26 19.45 7.65
C GLY A 103 -7.19 18.50 8.18
N ALA A 104 -7.57 17.61 9.11
CA ALA A 104 -6.62 16.85 9.95
C ALA A 104 -5.59 16.02 9.15
N TYR A 105 -6.00 15.50 7.99
CA TYR A 105 -5.18 14.63 7.15
C TYR A 105 -4.97 15.16 5.73
N ASP A 106 -5.39 16.39 5.43
CA ASP A 106 -5.31 16.95 4.07
C ASP A 106 -3.86 17.07 3.56
N TRP A 107 -2.89 17.11 4.48
CA TRP A 107 -1.46 17.10 4.17
C TRP A 107 -1.01 15.84 3.43
N LEU A 108 -1.69 14.69 3.62
CA LEU A 108 -1.37 13.44 2.92
C LEU A 108 -1.53 13.57 1.40
N ASN A 109 -2.44 14.44 0.93
CA ASN A 109 -2.70 14.64 -0.50
C ASN A 109 -1.47 15.18 -1.26
N GLY A 110 -0.49 15.76 -0.55
CA GLY A 110 0.76 16.25 -1.13
C GLY A 110 1.96 15.32 -0.93
N VAL A 111 1.78 14.18 -0.28
CA VAL A 111 2.87 13.26 0.07
C VAL A 111 3.15 12.28 -1.06
N VAL A 112 4.43 12.12 -1.38
CA VAL A 112 4.96 10.93 -2.06
C VAL A 112 5.63 10.07 -1.00
N ALA A 113 5.31 8.78 -0.96
CA ALA A 113 5.92 7.87 -0.02
C ALA A 113 6.58 6.67 -0.71
N TYR A 114 7.58 6.12 -0.03
CA TYR A 114 8.24 4.88 -0.37
C TYR A 114 7.93 3.85 0.70
N GLY A 115 7.71 2.60 0.28
CA GLY A 115 7.41 1.49 1.17
C GLY A 115 8.31 0.28 0.95
N LEU A 116 8.50 -0.47 2.03
CA LEU A 116 9.14 -1.79 2.01
C LEU A 116 8.10 -2.84 2.43
N ALA A 117 7.66 -3.63 1.45
CA ALA A 117 6.69 -4.70 1.61
C ALA A 117 7.35 -6.03 2.01
N ALA A 118 6.68 -6.78 2.88
CA ALA A 118 7.06 -8.13 3.27
C ALA A 118 5.84 -9.03 3.38
N GLN A 119 5.93 -10.24 2.80
CA GLN A 119 4.90 -11.27 2.91
C GLN A 119 5.07 -12.06 4.21
N ASN A 120 3.99 -12.20 4.99
CA ASN A 120 3.95 -12.94 6.24
C ASN A 120 2.73 -13.88 6.26
N GLY A 121 2.84 -15.03 5.58
CA GLY A 121 1.70 -15.95 5.42
C GLY A 121 0.58 -15.29 4.63
N ASP A 122 -0.61 -15.17 5.24
CA ASP A 122 -1.79 -14.54 4.63
C ASP A 122 -1.83 -13.01 4.84
N GLN A 123 -0.76 -12.42 5.37
CA GLN A 123 -0.63 -10.98 5.57
C GLN A 123 0.50 -10.39 4.73
N VAL A 124 0.35 -9.11 4.38
CA VAL A 124 1.42 -8.28 3.80
C VAL A 124 1.65 -7.11 4.75
N SER A 125 2.89 -6.89 5.19
CA SER A 125 3.27 -5.70 5.95
C SER A 125 4.04 -4.73 5.09
N VAL A 126 3.78 -3.43 5.21
CA VAL A 126 4.52 -2.37 4.52
C VAL A 126 4.94 -1.32 5.54
N ASP A 127 6.25 -1.12 5.70
CA ASP A 127 6.78 0.06 6.40
C ASP A 127 6.90 1.20 5.40
N VAL A 128 6.41 2.39 5.76
CA VAL A 128 6.22 3.52 4.85
C VAL A 128 6.96 4.76 5.34
N TRP A 129 7.66 5.43 4.42
CA TRP A 129 8.34 6.70 4.66
C TRP A 129 7.90 7.75 3.65
N LYS A 130 7.60 8.98 4.09
CA LYS A 130 7.41 10.13 3.19
C LYS A 130 8.77 10.62 2.67
N VAL A 131 8.80 11.05 1.42
CA VAL A 131 9.97 11.46 0.64
C VAL A 131 9.89 12.95 0.27
#